data_AF-A0A7X0YP71-F1
#
_entry.id   AF-A0A7X0YP71-F1
#
_cell.length_a   1.000
_cell.length_b   1.000
_cell.length_c   1.000
_cell.angle_alpha   90.00
_cell.angle_beta   90.00
_cell.angle_gamma   90.00
#
_symmetry.space_group_name_H-M   'P 1'
#
loop_
_entity.id
_entity.type
_entity.pdbx_description
1 polymer ?
#
loop_
_entity_poly.entity_id
_entity_poly.type
_entity_poly.pdbx_seq_one_letter_code
_entity_poly.pdbx_strand_id
1 'polypeptide(L)'
;MSEISFESGKIVSGLLSNYQLVKTSGVMAVDKRIRFLIAQLFTSENIEINAEAFKETVTLFKKQLGFFNTLDGNTRASLAGLLQVNGQNDAETVKRLIDHYELLIESGFKRTNFTYFGAYLLLRADNPRRVAERAKAIYVCLRKQHPFLTGAEDVTSAVLLAQLDTPLSPEKLTEINEYYFTEFNRAGFRRSDSLQFLAATSTLIFMEKDAEHVKKVIALAEELDRASVKVRPIHYATLGILAYVRDSVELDVSFFDLIEAMREDAGLRWNREFSTAMALSLYTEDQARNMAKEQVESLMVSIHVLIAIERAAAASAAAAASAATAASSGS
;
A
#
# COMPACT_ATOMS: atom_id res chain seq x y z
N MET A 1 -12.32 -20.64 22.73
CA MET A 1 -11.87 -19.36 22.15
C MET A 1 -10.45 -19.15 22.64
N SER A 2 -9.46 -19.61 21.87
CA SER A 2 -8.06 -19.37 22.22
C SER A 2 -7.73 -17.93 21.84
N GLU A 3 -7.51 -17.09 22.85
CA GLU A 3 -6.78 -15.84 22.68
C GLU A 3 -5.46 -16.17 21.98
N ILE A 4 -5.36 -15.85 20.69
CA ILE A 4 -4.07 -15.79 20.04
C ILE A 4 -3.45 -14.51 20.59
N SER A 5 -2.63 -14.66 21.63
CA SER A 5 -1.76 -13.60 22.12
C SER A 5 -1.00 -13.03 20.92
N PHE A 6 -1.03 -11.70 20.77
CA PHE A 6 -0.18 -10.97 19.82
C PHE A 6 1.29 -11.15 20.27
N GLU A 7 1.88 -12.28 19.90
CA GLU A 7 3.25 -12.63 20.29
C GLU A 7 4.25 -11.92 19.39
N SER A 8 4.59 -10.68 19.75
CA SER A 8 5.53 -9.82 19.02
C SER A 8 6.81 -10.55 18.59
N GLY A 9 7.38 -11.42 19.46
CA GLY A 9 8.55 -12.22 19.13
C GLY A 9 8.33 -13.23 17.99
N LYS A 10 7.17 -13.89 17.95
CA LYS A 10 6.81 -14.83 16.89
C LYS A 10 6.58 -14.11 15.56
N ILE A 11 5.91 -12.96 15.59
CA ILE A 11 5.67 -12.12 14.41
C ILE A 11 6.99 -11.66 13.81
N VAL A 12 7.90 -11.15 14.64
CA VAL A 12 9.23 -10.69 14.18
C VAL A 12 10.06 -11.86 13.63
N SER A 13 10.03 -13.02 14.28
CA SER A 13 10.72 -14.21 13.79
C SER A 13 10.18 -14.66 12.42
N GLY A 14 8.85 -14.73 12.26
CA GLY A 14 8.21 -15.06 10.99
C GLY A 14 8.55 -14.06 9.87
N LEU A 15 8.52 -12.76 10.19
CA LEU A 15 8.93 -11.70 9.26
C LEU A 15 10.37 -11.85 8.79
N LEU A 16 11.30 -12.16 9.69
CA LEU A 16 12.72 -12.34 9.35
C LEU A 16 12.94 -13.62 8.54
N SER A 17 12.24 -14.71 8.87
CA SER A 17 12.25 -15.94 8.07
C SER A 17 11.81 -15.68 6.63
N ASN A 18 10.62 -15.07 6.47
CA ASN A 18 10.09 -14.72 5.15
C ASN A 18 10.99 -13.73 4.40
N TYR A 19 11.56 -12.73 5.08
CA TYR A 19 12.52 -11.79 4.47
C TYR A 19 13.74 -12.52 3.93
N GLN A 20 14.27 -13.50 4.67
CA GLN A 20 15.42 -14.28 4.23
C GLN A 20 15.07 -15.14 3.01
N LEU A 21 13.88 -15.77 2.98
CA LEU A 21 13.38 -16.52 1.82
C LEU A 21 13.24 -15.63 0.58
N VAL A 22 12.66 -14.42 0.71
CA VAL A 22 12.60 -13.44 -0.39
C VAL A 22 14.00 -13.05 -0.86
N LYS A 23 14.92 -12.78 0.08
CA LYS A 23 16.30 -12.36 -0.22
C LYS A 23 17.09 -13.44 -0.97
N THR A 24 16.88 -14.72 -0.64
CA THR A 24 17.60 -15.86 -1.27
C THR A 24 16.86 -16.49 -2.44
N SER A 25 15.69 -15.99 -2.82
CA SER A 25 14.88 -16.49 -3.95
C SER A 25 15.58 -16.41 -5.33
N GLY A 26 16.74 -15.77 -5.44
CA GLY A 26 17.41 -15.52 -6.72
C GLY A 26 16.83 -14.36 -7.52
N VAL A 27 15.79 -13.67 -7.02
CA VAL A 27 15.31 -12.41 -7.60
C VAL A 27 16.27 -11.28 -7.25
N MET A 28 17.03 -10.84 -8.24
CA MET A 28 18.07 -9.81 -8.10
C MET A 28 17.50 -8.38 -8.09
N ALA A 29 18.28 -7.45 -7.53
CA ALA A 29 18.05 -6.00 -7.56
C ALA A 29 16.69 -5.52 -7.00
N VAL A 30 16.19 -6.18 -5.96
CA VAL A 30 15.00 -5.74 -5.21
C VAL A 30 15.44 -4.94 -3.98
N ASP A 31 14.84 -3.77 -3.78
CA ASP A 31 15.08 -2.90 -2.63
C ASP A 31 14.76 -3.62 -1.32
N LYS A 32 15.57 -3.36 -0.28
CA LYS A 32 15.43 -4.00 1.04
C LYS A 32 14.03 -3.81 1.65
N ARG A 33 13.41 -2.64 1.46
CA ARG A 33 12.06 -2.33 1.95
C ARG A 33 11.01 -3.18 1.25
N ILE A 34 11.14 -3.32 -0.07
CA ILE A 34 10.22 -4.14 -0.87
C ILE A 34 10.29 -5.61 -0.42
N ARG A 35 11.47 -6.13 -0.12
CA ARG A 35 11.60 -7.49 0.43
C ARG A 35 10.89 -7.65 1.77
N PHE A 36 10.97 -6.66 2.66
CA PHE A 36 10.26 -6.68 3.93
C PHE A 36 8.74 -6.57 3.75
N LEU A 37 8.25 -5.75 2.83
CA LEU A 37 6.82 -5.67 2.53
C LEU A 37 6.30 -7.00 1.99
N ILE A 38 7.04 -7.64 1.08
CA ILE A 38 6.68 -8.97 0.58
C ILE A 38 6.68 -9.98 1.73
N ALA A 39 7.72 -9.98 2.57
CA ALA A 39 7.78 -10.88 3.72
C ALA A 39 6.60 -10.69 4.68
N GLN A 40 6.20 -9.44 4.91
CA GLN A 40 5.07 -9.08 5.75
C GLN A 40 3.77 -9.69 5.23
N LEU A 41 3.50 -9.68 3.92
CA LEU A 41 2.30 -10.31 3.33
C LEU A 41 2.12 -11.76 3.82
N PHE A 42 3.18 -12.55 3.79
CA PHE A 42 3.13 -13.97 4.20
C PHE A 42 3.11 -14.14 5.72
N THR A 43 3.84 -13.30 6.46
CA THR A 43 3.83 -13.31 7.92
C THR A 43 2.43 -13.02 8.48
N SER A 44 1.69 -12.12 7.82
CA SER A 44 0.34 -11.71 8.22
C SER A 44 -0.68 -12.83 8.01
N GLU A 45 -0.48 -13.66 6.99
CA GLU A 45 -1.25 -14.88 6.77
C GLU A 45 -0.72 -16.08 7.58
N ASN A 46 0.32 -15.89 8.41
CA ASN A 46 0.99 -16.93 9.18
C ASN A 46 1.45 -18.13 8.30
N ILE A 47 1.99 -17.81 7.12
CA ILE A 47 2.55 -18.77 6.16
C ILE A 47 3.96 -18.37 5.74
N GLU A 48 4.67 -19.33 5.13
CA GLU A 48 5.99 -19.09 4.53
C GLU A 48 5.86 -18.83 3.02
N ILE A 49 6.65 -17.88 2.52
CA ILE A 49 6.76 -17.67 1.08
C ILE A 49 7.49 -18.85 0.41
N ASN A 50 6.89 -19.40 -0.64
CA ASN A 50 7.61 -20.32 -1.54
C ASN A 50 8.54 -19.51 -2.46
N ALA A 51 9.83 -19.53 -2.16
CA ALA A 51 10.85 -18.74 -2.86
C ALA A 51 11.01 -19.09 -4.35
N GLU A 52 10.81 -20.36 -4.74
CA GLU A 52 10.90 -20.75 -6.15
C GLU A 52 9.67 -20.28 -6.92
N ALA A 53 8.47 -20.49 -6.37
CA ALA A 53 7.23 -20.00 -6.97
C ALA A 53 7.23 -18.46 -7.11
N PHE A 54 7.79 -17.75 -6.11
CA PHE A 54 7.99 -16.30 -6.17
C PHE A 54 8.86 -15.89 -7.36
N LYS A 55 10.02 -16.54 -7.53
CA LYS A 55 10.97 -16.29 -8.61
C LYS A 55 10.39 -16.64 -9.98
N GLU A 56 9.65 -17.75 -10.07
CA GLU A 56 8.93 -18.15 -11.28
C GLU A 56 7.93 -17.08 -11.70
N THR A 57 7.15 -16.55 -10.75
CA THR A 57 6.17 -15.49 -11.01
C THR A 57 6.83 -14.19 -11.50
N VAL A 58 7.94 -13.78 -10.89
CA VAL A 58 8.74 -12.64 -11.37
C VAL A 58 9.27 -12.90 -12.80
N THR A 59 9.64 -14.13 -13.11
CA THR A 59 10.11 -14.52 -14.44
C THR A 59 8.98 -14.54 -15.47
N LEU A 60 7.76 -14.93 -15.08
CA LEU A 60 6.58 -14.89 -15.95
C LEU A 60 6.29 -13.47 -16.43
N PHE A 61 6.31 -12.47 -15.54
CA PHE A 61 6.17 -11.06 -15.93
C PHE A 61 7.20 -10.64 -16.99
N LYS A 62 8.47 -11.02 -16.82
CA LYS A 62 9.54 -10.73 -17.79
C LYS A 62 9.28 -11.37 -19.16
N LYS A 63 8.85 -12.63 -19.16
CA LYS A 63 8.56 -13.37 -20.40
C LYS A 63 7.38 -12.78 -21.15
N GLN A 64 6.32 -12.37 -20.45
CA GLN A 64 5.10 -11.87 -21.08
C GLN A 64 5.21 -10.40 -21.52
N LEU A 65 5.89 -9.53 -20.77
CA LEU A 65 6.02 -8.10 -21.10
C LEU A 65 7.21 -7.78 -22.04
N GLY A 66 8.16 -8.70 -22.22
CA GLY A 66 9.37 -8.45 -23.00
C GLY A 66 10.29 -7.37 -22.38
N PHE A 67 11.16 -6.77 -23.20
CA PHE A 67 12.20 -5.83 -22.73
C PHE A 67 11.76 -4.36 -22.68
N PHE A 68 10.73 -3.96 -23.43
CA PHE A 68 10.29 -2.56 -23.56
C PHE A 68 8.99 -2.31 -22.78
N ASN A 69 9.04 -2.42 -21.45
CA ASN A 69 7.92 -2.11 -20.57
C ASN A 69 8.33 -1.17 -19.44
N THR A 70 7.35 -0.57 -18.79
CA THR A 70 7.57 0.35 -17.66
C THR A 70 7.77 -0.37 -16.33
N LEU A 71 7.53 -1.69 -16.26
CA LEU A 71 7.51 -2.48 -15.02
C LEU A 71 8.93 -2.72 -14.48
N ASP A 72 9.30 -1.94 -13.46
CA ASP A 72 10.59 -2.06 -12.81
C ASP A 72 10.73 -3.33 -11.93
N GLY A 73 11.94 -3.58 -11.44
CA GLY A 73 12.24 -4.75 -10.60
C GLY A 73 11.47 -4.78 -9.28
N ASN A 74 11.27 -3.62 -8.65
CA ASN A 74 10.61 -3.52 -7.34
C ASN A 74 9.10 -3.76 -7.48
N THR A 75 8.47 -3.07 -8.42
CA THR A 75 7.04 -3.18 -8.73
C THR A 75 6.70 -4.61 -9.13
N ARG A 76 7.52 -5.23 -9.99
CA ARG A 76 7.35 -6.64 -10.39
C ARG A 76 7.46 -7.60 -9.21
N ALA A 77 8.43 -7.39 -8.32
CA ALA A 77 8.59 -8.22 -7.12
C ALA A 77 7.39 -8.07 -6.16
N SER A 78 6.90 -6.85 -5.95
CA SER A 78 5.70 -6.59 -5.15
C SER A 78 4.47 -7.30 -5.72
N LEU A 79 4.22 -7.19 -7.03
CA LEU A 79 3.10 -7.86 -7.69
C LEU A 79 3.22 -9.39 -7.61
N ALA A 80 4.42 -9.95 -7.77
CA ALA A 80 4.62 -11.39 -7.61
C ALA A 80 4.29 -11.87 -6.19
N GLY A 81 4.72 -11.11 -5.16
CA GLY A 81 4.39 -11.41 -3.77
C GLY A 81 2.88 -11.34 -3.50
N LEU A 82 2.22 -10.29 -4.00
CA LEU A 82 0.77 -10.11 -3.89
C LEU A 82 -0.02 -11.21 -4.60
N LEU A 83 0.38 -11.62 -5.81
CA LEU A 83 -0.27 -12.73 -6.52
C LEU A 83 -0.08 -14.05 -5.76
N GLN A 84 1.13 -14.31 -5.26
CA GLN A 84 1.43 -15.58 -4.59
C GLN A 84 0.74 -15.73 -3.23
N VAL A 85 0.72 -14.67 -2.39
CA VAL A 85 0.04 -14.75 -1.09
C VAL A 85 -1.47 -15.01 -1.25
N ASN A 86 -2.05 -14.56 -2.37
CA ASN A 86 -3.45 -14.79 -2.72
C ASN A 86 -3.70 -16.07 -3.54
N GLY A 87 -2.67 -16.88 -3.81
CA GLY A 87 -2.79 -18.10 -4.62
C GLY A 87 -3.12 -17.86 -6.09
N GLN A 88 -2.78 -16.70 -6.64
CA GLN A 88 -3.09 -16.26 -8.00
C GLN A 88 -1.83 -16.07 -8.87
N ASN A 89 -0.77 -16.81 -8.60
CA ASN A 89 0.54 -16.64 -9.23
C ASN A 89 0.76 -17.48 -10.49
N ASP A 90 -0.32 -17.94 -11.12
CA ASP A 90 -0.30 -18.69 -12.37
C ASP A 90 -0.11 -17.77 -13.60
N ALA A 91 0.25 -18.36 -14.74
CA ALA A 91 0.54 -17.63 -15.97
C ALA A 91 -0.68 -16.91 -16.58
N GLU A 92 -1.89 -17.42 -16.38
CA GLU A 92 -3.12 -16.82 -16.88
C GLU A 92 -3.48 -15.57 -16.07
N THR A 93 -3.37 -15.62 -14.74
CA THR A 93 -3.58 -14.44 -13.90
C THR A 93 -2.55 -13.34 -14.20
N VAL A 94 -1.27 -13.70 -14.37
CA VAL A 94 -0.25 -12.72 -14.76
C VAL A 94 -0.61 -12.04 -16.09
N LYS A 95 -1.10 -12.82 -17.06
CA LYS A 95 -1.57 -12.27 -18.35
C LYS A 95 -2.77 -11.35 -18.16
N ARG A 96 -3.77 -11.76 -17.37
CA ARG A 96 -4.95 -10.93 -17.06
C ARG A 96 -4.57 -9.61 -16.41
N LEU A 97 -3.58 -9.60 -15.52
CA LEU A 97 -3.07 -8.36 -14.92
C LEU A 97 -2.46 -7.44 -15.98
N ILE A 98 -1.69 -7.98 -16.93
CA ILE A 98 -1.14 -7.20 -18.05
C ILE A 98 -2.27 -6.67 -18.95
N ASP A 99 -3.30 -7.47 -19.24
CA ASP A 99 -4.46 -7.04 -20.01
C ASP A 99 -5.24 -5.92 -19.28
N HIS A 100 -5.39 -6.02 -17.95
CA HIS A 100 -5.97 -4.96 -17.12
C HIS A 100 -5.13 -3.68 -17.10
N TYR A 101 -3.81 -3.80 -17.16
CA TYR A 101 -2.93 -2.65 -17.29
C TYR A 101 -3.20 -1.92 -18.61
N GLU A 102 -3.26 -2.63 -19.74
CA GLU A 102 -3.60 -2.02 -21.02
C GLU A 102 -5.01 -1.43 -21.03
N LEU A 103 -5.99 -2.07 -20.40
CA LEU A 103 -7.34 -1.54 -20.22
C LEU A 103 -7.36 -0.19 -19.47
N LEU A 104 -6.54 -0.03 -18.43
CA LEU A 104 -6.39 1.25 -17.74
C LEU A 104 -5.76 2.30 -18.66
N ILE A 105 -4.80 1.93 -19.50
CA ILE A 105 -4.21 2.83 -20.50
C ILE A 105 -5.24 3.25 -21.55
N GLU A 106 -6.04 2.32 -22.08
CA GLU A 106 -7.15 2.59 -23.00
C GLU A 106 -8.18 3.55 -22.39
N SER A 107 -8.42 3.41 -21.08
CA SER A 107 -9.28 4.31 -20.31
C SER A 107 -8.64 5.68 -20.05
N GLY A 108 -7.39 5.91 -20.48
CA GLY A 108 -6.70 7.19 -20.43
C GLY A 108 -5.77 7.40 -19.24
N PHE A 109 -5.44 6.36 -18.48
CA PHE A 109 -4.34 6.45 -17.49
C PHE A 109 -2.97 6.48 -18.17
N LYS A 110 -1.97 7.02 -17.47
CA LYS A 110 -0.60 7.08 -18.00
C LYS A 110 0.10 5.73 -17.85
N ARG A 111 1.04 5.43 -18.75
CA ARG A 111 1.94 4.28 -18.65
C ARG A 111 2.99 4.53 -17.56
N THR A 112 2.78 3.97 -16.38
CA THR A 112 3.68 4.10 -15.21
C THR A 112 3.74 2.78 -14.44
N ASN A 113 4.71 2.63 -13.55
CA ASN A 113 4.77 1.50 -12.61
C ASN A 113 3.49 1.38 -11.76
N PHE A 114 2.92 2.52 -11.35
CA PHE A 114 1.77 2.57 -10.47
C PHE A 114 0.49 2.04 -11.11
N THR A 115 0.35 2.19 -12.43
CA THR A 115 -0.80 1.66 -13.16
C THR A 115 -0.88 0.13 -13.08
N TYR A 116 0.24 -0.58 -12.90
CA TYR A 116 0.19 -2.04 -12.67
C TYR A 116 -0.46 -2.42 -11.34
N PHE A 117 -0.33 -1.58 -10.31
CA PHE A 117 -1.04 -1.82 -9.05
C PHE A 117 -2.54 -1.57 -9.20
N GLY A 118 -2.94 -0.56 -9.97
CA GLY A 118 -4.35 -0.41 -10.36
C GLY A 118 -4.87 -1.63 -11.13
N ALA A 119 -4.05 -2.19 -12.03
CA ALA A 119 -4.40 -3.38 -12.80
C ALA A 119 -4.53 -4.64 -11.93
N TYR A 120 -3.68 -4.78 -10.92
CA TYR A 120 -3.79 -5.83 -9.91
C TYR A 120 -5.13 -5.73 -9.16
N LEU A 121 -5.53 -4.53 -8.74
CA LEU A 121 -6.82 -4.33 -8.06
C LEU A 121 -8.01 -4.71 -8.94
N LEU A 122 -7.93 -4.52 -10.26
CA LEU A 122 -8.96 -4.96 -11.21
C LEU A 122 -9.12 -6.49 -11.29
N LEU A 123 -8.19 -7.30 -10.78
CA LEU A 123 -8.34 -8.76 -10.76
C LEU A 123 -9.56 -9.22 -9.94
N ARG A 124 -9.99 -8.43 -8.95
CA ARG A 124 -11.17 -8.68 -8.10
C ARG A 124 -12.46 -8.04 -8.65
N ALA A 125 -12.39 -7.28 -9.74
CA ALA A 125 -13.56 -6.60 -10.28
C ALA A 125 -14.41 -7.53 -11.17
N ASP A 126 -15.71 -7.59 -10.92
CA ASP A 126 -16.66 -8.34 -11.77
C ASP A 126 -16.72 -7.80 -13.19
N ASN A 127 -16.62 -6.48 -13.35
CA ASN A 127 -16.58 -5.81 -14.64
C ASN A 127 -15.40 -4.82 -14.69
N PRO A 128 -14.19 -5.30 -15.02
CA PRO A 128 -12.98 -4.49 -15.03
C PRO A 128 -13.07 -3.25 -15.92
N ARG A 129 -13.77 -3.34 -17.07
CA ARG A 129 -13.93 -2.21 -18.00
C ARG A 129 -14.78 -1.09 -17.39
N ARG A 130 -15.93 -1.43 -16.81
CA ARG A 130 -16.78 -0.46 -16.11
C ARG A 130 -16.03 0.20 -14.95
N VAL A 131 -15.25 -0.59 -14.20
CA VAL A 131 -14.44 -0.08 -13.09
C VAL A 131 -13.33 0.85 -13.60
N ALA A 132 -12.63 0.49 -14.69
CA ALA A 132 -11.57 1.32 -15.27
C ALA A 132 -12.10 2.68 -15.78
N GLU A 133 -13.25 2.69 -16.44
CA GLU A 133 -13.92 3.92 -16.90
C GLU A 133 -14.36 4.81 -15.73
N ARG A 134 -15.00 4.21 -14.70
CA ARG A 134 -15.39 4.94 -13.48
C ARG A 134 -14.18 5.46 -12.71
N ALA A 135 -13.11 4.67 -12.61
CA ALA A 135 -11.85 5.08 -11.99
C ALA A 135 -11.25 6.28 -12.72
N LYS A 136 -11.30 6.30 -14.06
CA LYS A 136 -10.84 7.46 -14.82
C LYS A 136 -11.66 8.71 -14.51
N ALA A 137 -12.98 8.59 -14.42
CA ALA A 137 -13.85 9.72 -14.05
C ALA A 137 -13.54 10.25 -12.65
N ILE A 138 -13.33 9.36 -11.67
CA ILE A 138 -12.90 9.73 -10.31
C ILE A 138 -11.55 10.43 -10.34
N TYR A 139 -10.55 9.88 -11.04
CA TYR A 139 -9.23 10.48 -11.18
C TYR A 139 -9.28 11.90 -11.76
N VAL A 140 -10.13 12.12 -12.77
CA VAL A 140 -10.33 13.46 -13.35
C VAL A 140 -10.94 14.42 -12.33
N CYS A 141 -11.88 13.96 -11.50
CA CYS A 141 -12.47 14.78 -10.44
C CYS A 141 -11.44 15.13 -9.34
N LEU A 142 -10.64 14.15 -8.89
CA LEU A 142 -9.56 14.38 -7.91
C LEU A 142 -8.54 15.39 -8.45
N ARG A 143 -8.12 15.23 -9.70
CA ARG A 143 -7.17 16.14 -10.36
C ARG A 143 -7.71 17.57 -10.50
N LYS A 144 -9.03 17.76 -10.61
CA LYS A 144 -9.63 19.11 -10.63
C LYS A 144 -9.52 19.79 -9.26
N GLN A 145 -9.61 19.03 -8.17
CA GLN A 145 -9.50 19.55 -6.80
C GLN A 145 -8.04 19.82 -6.41
N HIS A 146 -7.14 18.87 -6.68
CA HIS A 146 -5.70 19.02 -6.39
C HIS A 146 -4.81 18.78 -7.62
N PRO A 147 -4.73 19.72 -8.57
CA PRO A 147 -3.97 19.53 -9.82
C PRO A 147 -2.48 19.21 -9.63
N PHE A 148 -1.88 19.70 -8.55
CA PHE A 148 -0.46 19.54 -8.24
C PHE A 148 -0.16 18.34 -7.34
N LEU A 149 -1.18 17.81 -6.64
CA LEU A 149 -1.03 16.64 -5.77
C LEU A 149 -1.45 15.36 -6.49
N THR A 150 -2.41 15.45 -7.43
CA THR A 150 -2.90 14.28 -8.14
C THR A 150 -1.93 13.84 -9.24
N GLY A 151 -1.13 12.83 -8.92
CA GLY A 151 -0.04 12.30 -9.74
C GLY A 151 -0.39 11.02 -10.49
N ALA A 152 0.61 10.19 -10.74
CA ALA A 152 0.41 8.90 -11.39
C ALA A 152 0.04 7.79 -10.38
N GLU A 153 0.44 7.99 -9.13
CA GLU A 153 0.19 7.15 -7.97
C GLU A 153 -1.29 7.04 -7.61
N ASP A 154 -2.11 8.06 -7.90
CA ASP A 154 -3.55 8.07 -7.58
C ASP A 154 -4.42 7.11 -8.41
N VAL A 155 -3.84 6.41 -9.39
CA VAL A 155 -4.57 5.36 -10.12
C VAL A 155 -5.10 4.28 -9.17
N THR A 156 -4.36 3.95 -8.11
CA THR A 156 -4.78 2.94 -7.13
C THR A 156 -5.98 3.42 -6.33
N SER A 157 -5.92 4.64 -5.76
CA SER A 157 -7.05 5.29 -5.07
C SER A 157 -8.29 5.37 -5.95
N ALA A 158 -8.13 5.77 -7.21
CA ALA A 158 -9.23 5.89 -8.15
C ALA A 158 -9.87 4.52 -8.47
N VAL A 159 -9.08 3.46 -8.65
CA VAL A 159 -9.58 2.10 -8.88
C VAL A 159 -10.29 1.55 -7.64
N LEU A 160 -9.76 1.78 -6.44
CA LEU A 160 -10.44 1.36 -5.20
C LEU A 160 -11.81 2.01 -5.05
N LEU A 161 -11.88 3.34 -5.20
CA LEU A 161 -13.14 4.08 -5.11
C LEU A 161 -14.13 3.66 -6.20
N ALA A 162 -13.65 3.31 -7.39
CA ALA A 162 -14.51 2.85 -8.48
C ALA A 162 -15.13 1.48 -8.23
N GLN A 163 -14.49 0.63 -7.43
CA GLN A 163 -14.97 -0.71 -7.07
C GLN A 163 -16.04 -0.70 -5.97
N LEU A 164 -16.25 0.42 -5.28
CA LEU A 164 -17.34 0.55 -4.31
C LEU A 164 -18.69 0.26 -4.98
N ASP A 165 -19.42 -0.69 -4.40
CA ASP A 165 -20.82 -0.94 -4.76
C ASP A 165 -21.70 0.14 -4.15
N THR A 166 -21.80 1.27 -4.86
CA THR A 166 -22.49 2.46 -4.38
C THR A 166 -23.07 3.25 -5.55
N PRO A 167 -24.29 3.82 -5.39
CA PRO A 167 -24.89 4.68 -6.41
C PRO A 167 -24.22 6.07 -6.48
N LEU A 168 -23.28 6.38 -5.59
CA LEU A 168 -22.60 7.67 -5.57
C LEU A 168 -21.83 7.94 -6.87
N SER A 169 -22.02 9.15 -7.41
CA SER A 169 -21.30 9.60 -8.60
C SER A 169 -19.82 9.84 -8.28
N PRO A 170 -18.92 9.83 -9.29
CA PRO A 170 -17.53 10.22 -9.12
C PRO A 170 -17.36 11.56 -8.40
N GLU A 171 -18.16 12.56 -8.75
CA GLU A 171 -18.11 13.90 -8.14
C GLU A 171 -18.43 13.84 -6.65
N LYS A 172 -19.45 13.06 -6.26
CA LYS A 172 -19.84 12.93 -4.86
C LYS A 172 -18.79 12.21 -4.03
N LEU A 173 -18.20 11.14 -4.58
CA LEU A 173 -17.07 10.45 -3.94
C LEU A 173 -15.88 11.41 -3.76
N THR A 174 -15.56 12.24 -4.74
CA THR A 174 -14.48 13.23 -4.62
C THR A 174 -14.81 14.40 -3.69
N GLU A 175 -16.08 14.74 -3.51
CA GLU A 175 -16.51 15.72 -2.50
C GLU A 175 -16.29 15.19 -1.07
N ILE A 176 -16.58 13.89 -0.85
CA ILE A 176 -16.31 13.23 0.44
C ILE A 176 -14.79 13.09 0.67
N ASN A 177 -14.04 12.74 -0.38
CA ASN A 177 -12.58 12.70 -0.32
C ASN A 177 -11.99 14.06 0.09
N GLU A 178 -12.47 15.14 -0.53
CA GLU A 178 -12.02 16.50 -0.22
C GLU A 178 -12.31 16.91 1.23
N TYR A 179 -13.45 16.47 1.77
CA TYR A 179 -13.78 16.67 3.17
C TYR A 179 -12.71 16.05 4.07
N TYR A 180 -12.40 14.76 3.91
CA TYR A 180 -11.38 14.09 4.71
C TYR A 180 -9.99 14.74 4.53
N PHE A 181 -9.60 15.02 3.30
CA PHE A 181 -8.32 15.68 3.01
C PHE A 181 -8.20 17.02 3.73
N THR A 182 -9.26 17.84 3.68
CA THR A 182 -9.29 19.16 4.31
C THR A 182 -9.24 19.06 5.83
N GLU A 183 -10.03 18.18 6.43
CA GLU A 183 -10.10 18.04 7.89
C GLU A 183 -8.78 17.50 8.47
N PHE A 184 -8.17 16.50 7.84
CA PHE A 184 -6.85 16.01 8.26
C PHE A 184 -5.76 17.07 8.08
N ASN A 185 -5.76 17.82 6.98
CA ASN A 185 -4.81 18.92 6.78
C ASN A 185 -4.97 20.01 7.86
N ARG A 186 -6.22 20.37 8.22
CA ARG A 186 -6.52 21.32 9.31
C ARG A 186 -6.00 20.83 10.66
N ALA A 187 -6.04 19.52 10.90
CA ALA A 187 -5.50 18.89 12.09
C ALA A 187 -3.96 18.75 12.10
N GLY A 188 -3.26 19.26 11.08
CA GLY A 188 -1.79 19.31 11.03
C GLY A 188 -1.13 18.16 10.27
N PHE A 189 -1.91 17.28 9.63
CA PHE A 189 -1.35 16.29 8.71
C PHE A 189 -0.81 17.00 7.48
N ARG A 190 0.44 16.70 7.09
CA ARG A 190 1.10 17.41 6.00
C ARG A 190 0.45 17.06 4.67
N ARG A 191 0.26 18.06 3.81
CA ARG A 191 -0.15 17.85 2.41
C ARG A 191 0.88 16.98 1.70
N SER A 192 0.49 15.77 1.32
CA SER A 192 1.28 14.78 0.57
C SER A 192 0.35 13.76 -0.07
N ASP A 193 0.91 12.93 -0.96
CA ASP A 193 0.17 11.82 -1.60
C ASP A 193 -0.38 10.86 -0.52
N SER A 194 0.37 10.65 0.56
CA SER A 194 -0.08 9.86 1.72
C SER A 194 -1.31 10.46 2.41
N LEU A 195 -1.46 11.79 2.44
CA LEU A 195 -2.67 12.44 2.95
C LEU A 195 -3.86 12.26 1.99
N GLN A 196 -3.62 12.36 0.68
CA GLN A 196 -4.64 12.10 -0.33
C GLN A 196 -5.12 10.64 -0.27
N PHE A 197 -4.20 9.70 -0.01
CA PHE A 197 -4.56 8.30 0.18
C PHE A 197 -5.28 8.03 1.50
N LEU A 198 -4.90 8.68 2.61
CA LEU A 198 -5.69 8.64 3.85
C LEU A 198 -7.13 9.12 3.58
N ALA A 199 -7.30 10.24 2.88
CA ALA A 199 -8.63 10.73 2.52
C ALA A 199 -9.41 9.75 1.63
N ALA A 200 -8.76 9.12 0.65
CA ALA A 200 -9.37 8.09 -0.20
C ALA A 200 -9.76 6.84 0.60
N THR A 201 -8.93 6.44 1.55
CA THR A 201 -9.18 5.32 2.45
C THR A 201 -10.38 5.60 3.35
N SER A 202 -10.44 6.77 3.99
CA SER A 202 -11.61 7.17 4.79
C SER A 202 -12.89 7.24 3.94
N THR A 203 -12.79 7.73 2.70
CA THR A 203 -13.92 7.72 1.75
C THR A 203 -14.37 6.30 1.41
N LEU A 204 -13.42 5.37 1.22
CA LEU A 204 -13.71 3.97 0.95
C LEU A 204 -14.47 3.30 2.10
N ILE A 205 -14.04 3.60 3.33
CA ILE A 205 -14.57 2.98 4.55
C ILE A 205 -16.00 3.47 4.85
N PHE A 206 -16.23 4.79 4.80
CA PHE A 206 -17.47 5.38 5.29
C PHE A 206 -18.46 5.74 4.17
N MET A 207 -17.97 6.07 2.97
CA MET A 207 -18.78 6.59 1.85
C MET A 207 -19.61 7.84 2.20
N GLU A 208 -19.32 8.50 3.31
CA GLU A 208 -19.95 9.73 3.79
C GLU A 208 -18.94 10.57 4.58
N LYS A 209 -19.37 11.74 5.06
CA LYS A 209 -18.51 12.64 5.85
C LYS A 209 -18.60 12.26 7.32
N ASP A 210 -17.66 11.44 7.79
CA ASP A 210 -17.60 11.00 9.18
C ASP A 210 -16.58 11.82 9.99
N ALA A 211 -17.09 12.72 10.85
CA ALA A 211 -16.25 13.55 11.72
C ALA A 211 -15.67 12.78 12.93
N GLU A 212 -16.33 11.71 13.38
CA GLU A 212 -15.85 10.90 14.50
C GLU A 212 -14.64 10.08 14.08
N HIS A 213 -14.63 9.56 12.86
CA HIS A 213 -13.46 8.93 12.26
C HIS A 213 -12.26 9.89 12.22
N VAL A 214 -12.48 11.14 11.77
CA VAL A 214 -11.43 12.15 11.75
C VAL A 214 -10.84 12.36 13.16
N LYS A 215 -11.72 12.52 14.17
CA LYS A 215 -11.28 12.67 15.58
C LYS A 215 -10.49 11.47 16.07
N LYS A 216 -10.93 10.24 15.75
CA LYS A 216 -10.24 9.00 16.15
C LYS A 216 -8.83 8.91 15.54
N VAL A 217 -8.67 9.24 14.25
CA VAL A 217 -7.35 9.26 13.59
C VAL A 217 -6.43 10.29 14.23
N ILE A 218 -6.93 11.48 14.56
CA ILE A 218 -6.17 12.53 15.26
C ILE A 218 -5.74 12.04 16.64
N ALA A 219 -6.65 11.47 17.42
CA ALA A 219 -6.38 10.96 18.76
C ALA A 219 -5.35 9.81 18.75
N LEU A 220 -5.39 8.91 17.75
CA LEU A 220 -4.37 7.89 17.55
C LEU A 220 -3.00 8.49 17.21
N ALA A 221 -2.95 9.54 16.39
CA ALA A 221 -1.71 10.22 16.08
C ALA A 221 -1.10 10.91 17.32
N GLU A 222 -1.94 11.51 18.16
CA GLU A 222 -1.54 12.09 19.45
C GLU A 222 -1.05 11.03 20.43
N GLU A 223 -1.69 9.86 20.47
CA GLU A 223 -1.27 8.74 21.34
C GLU A 223 0.12 8.23 20.95
N LEU A 224 0.38 8.07 19.65
CA LEU A 224 1.71 7.73 19.15
C LEU A 224 2.75 8.79 19.52
N ASP A 225 2.41 10.07 19.39
CA ASP A 225 3.34 11.16 19.73
C ASP A 225 3.64 11.20 21.24
N ARG A 226 2.63 10.98 22.10
CA ARG A 226 2.80 10.81 23.56
C ARG A 226 3.76 9.66 23.89
N ALA A 227 3.68 8.57 23.14
CA ALA A 227 4.58 7.42 23.25
C ALA A 227 5.93 7.61 22.53
N SER A 228 6.29 8.83 22.11
CA SER A 228 7.53 9.14 21.38
C SER A 228 7.69 8.38 20.05
N VAL A 229 6.56 8.01 19.43
CA VAL A 229 6.48 7.44 18.09
C VAL A 229 6.02 8.53 17.13
N LYS A 230 7.00 9.16 16.49
CA LYS A 230 6.73 10.29 15.58
C LYS A 230 5.95 9.86 14.34
N VAL A 231 4.76 10.43 14.16
CA VAL A 231 3.91 10.19 12.98
C VAL A 231 4.48 10.88 11.74
N ARG A 232 4.55 10.14 10.63
CA ARG A 232 5.06 10.56 9.32
C ARG A 232 4.02 10.24 8.24
N PRO A 233 4.10 10.87 7.04
CA PRO A 233 3.15 10.63 5.96
C PRO A 233 2.91 9.15 5.63
N ILE A 234 3.97 8.34 5.60
CA ILE A 234 3.88 6.87 5.40
C ILE A 234 2.99 6.14 6.42
N HIS A 235 2.72 6.73 7.59
CA HIS A 235 1.86 6.15 8.63
C HIS A 235 0.38 6.53 8.47
N TYR A 236 0.06 7.57 7.69
CA TYR A 236 -1.27 8.20 7.67
C TYR A 236 -2.38 7.22 7.32
N ALA A 237 -2.20 6.46 6.23
CA ALA A 237 -3.21 5.51 5.76
C ALA A 237 -3.48 4.40 6.77
N THR A 238 -2.42 3.85 7.35
CA THR A 238 -2.51 2.80 8.38
C THR A 238 -3.21 3.33 9.62
N LEU A 239 -2.99 4.58 10.02
CA LEU A 239 -3.74 5.21 11.12
C LEU A 239 -5.23 5.35 10.80
N GLY A 240 -5.55 5.72 9.56
CA GLY A 240 -6.93 5.72 9.06
C GLY A 240 -7.60 4.36 9.26
N ILE A 241 -6.96 3.28 8.82
CA ILE A 241 -7.57 1.95 8.93
C ILE A 241 -7.57 1.47 10.37
N LEU A 242 -6.52 1.73 11.15
CA LEU A 242 -6.49 1.41 12.58
C LEU A 242 -7.64 2.07 13.36
N ALA A 243 -7.95 3.33 13.04
CA ALA A 243 -9.09 4.06 13.62
C ALA A 243 -10.45 3.47 13.26
N TYR A 244 -10.54 2.74 12.14
CA TYR A 244 -11.74 2.06 11.71
C TYR A 244 -11.90 0.68 12.34
N VAL A 245 -10.80 -0.10 12.41
CA VAL A 245 -10.83 -1.48 12.92
C VAL A 245 -10.83 -1.56 14.44
N ARG A 246 -10.57 -0.45 15.15
CA ARG A 246 -10.62 -0.38 16.61
C ARG A 246 -11.62 0.64 17.12
N ASP A 247 -12.29 0.27 18.19
CA ASP A 247 -13.17 1.18 18.92
C ASP A 247 -12.40 2.16 19.82
N SER A 248 -11.27 1.70 20.39
CA SER A 248 -10.41 2.49 21.27
C SER A 248 -9.20 3.07 20.54
N VAL A 249 -8.80 4.27 20.98
CA VAL A 249 -7.58 4.96 20.55
C VAL A 249 -6.35 4.55 21.37
N GLU A 250 -6.53 3.89 22.51
CA GLU A 250 -5.42 3.44 23.36
C GLU A 250 -4.74 2.25 22.71
N LEU A 251 -3.43 2.37 22.47
CA LEU A 251 -2.61 1.27 21.97
C LEU A 251 -2.16 0.41 23.14
N ASP A 252 -2.33 -0.90 23.02
CA ASP A 252 -1.96 -1.82 24.08
C ASP A 252 -0.44 -2.09 24.11
N VAL A 253 0.00 -2.77 25.18
CA VAL A 253 1.40 -3.14 25.40
C VAL A 253 1.97 -3.93 24.22
N SER A 254 1.14 -4.76 23.58
CA SER A 254 1.58 -5.66 22.52
C SER A 254 2.06 -4.89 21.27
N PHE A 255 1.43 -3.75 20.96
CA PHE A 255 1.91 -2.83 19.92
C PHE A 255 3.30 -2.25 20.25
N PHE A 256 3.51 -1.82 21.49
CA PHE A 256 4.79 -1.23 21.91
C PHE A 256 5.91 -2.28 21.96
N ASP A 257 5.60 -3.49 22.42
CA ASP A 257 6.50 -4.64 22.39
C ASP A 257 6.91 -4.99 20.94
N LEU A 258 5.97 -4.91 19.97
CA LEU A 258 6.31 -5.11 18.56
C LEU A 258 7.23 -4.02 18.02
N ILE A 259 6.97 -2.76 18.34
CA ILE A 259 7.86 -1.66 17.95
C ILE A 259 9.26 -1.87 18.53
N GLU A 260 9.36 -2.28 19.79
CA GLU A 260 10.64 -2.53 20.45
C GLU A 260 11.36 -3.72 19.81
N ALA A 261 10.69 -4.85 19.64
CA ALA A 261 11.27 -6.04 19.00
C ALA A 261 11.75 -5.75 17.56
N MET A 262 10.99 -4.97 16.78
CA MET A 262 11.42 -4.52 15.44
C MET A 262 12.60 -3.53 15.49
N ARG A 263 12.78 -2.79 16.59
CA ARG A 263 13.90 -1.86 16.80
C ARG A 263 15.15 -2.55 17.36
N GLU A 264 15.04 -3.70 18.00
CA GLU A 264 16.19 -4.46 18.46
C GLU A 264 16.86 -5.22 17.31
N ASP A 265 16.08 -5.69 16.34
CA ASP A 265 16.59 -6.45 15.20
C ASP A 265 17.48 -5.62 14.26
N ALA A 266 18.73 -6.06 14.06
CA ALA A 266 19.71 -5.39 13.22
C ALA A 266 19.28 -5.26 11.75
N GLY A 267 18.44 -6.18 11.27
CA GLY A 267 17.86 -6.16 9.93
C GLY A 267 16.88 -5.00 9.70
N LEU A 268 16.24 -4.49 10.77
CA LEU A 268 15.19 -3.45 10.74
C LEU A 268 15.61 -2.11 11.37
N ARG A 269 16.68 -2.08 12.17
CA ARG A 269 17.22 -0.85 12.81
C ARG A 269 17.59 0.30 11.88
N TRP A 270 17.85 -0.01 10.62
CA TRP A 270 18.39 0.94 9.63
C TRP A 270 17.38 2.01 9.17
N ASN A 271 16.07 1.83 9.42
CA ASN A 271 15.05 2.81 9.04
C ASN A 271 13.87 2.81 10.03
N ARG A 272 13.98 3.63 11.08
CA ARG A 272 12.98 3.72 12.15
C ARG A 272 11.57 4.07 11.64
N GLU A 273 11.47 4.96 10.66
CA GLU A 273 10.19 5.37 10.09
C GLU A 273 9.49 4.20 9.38
N PHE A 274 10.25 3.44 8.57
CA PHE A 274 9.74 2.27 7.86
C PHE A 274 9.38 1.14 8.83
N SER A 275 10.22 0.85 9.83
CA SER A 275 9.92 -0.18 10.84
C SER A 275 8.68 0.15 11.65
N THR A 276 8.45 1.44 11.98
CA THR A 276 7.19 1.88 12.60
C THR A 276 5.99 1.69 11.66
N ALA A 277 6.13 1.97 10.36
CA ALA A 277 5.05 1.73 9.41
C ALA A 277 4.67 0.26 9.33
N MET A 278 5.66 -0.64 9.30
CA MET A 278 5.43 -2.08 9.32
C MET A 278 4.78 -2.56 10.63
N ALA A 279 5.26 -2.09 11.78
CA ALA A 279 4.68 -2.43 13.08
C ALA A 279 3.20 -2.02 13.15
N LEU A 280 2.88 -0.80 12.71
CA LEU A 280 1.51 -0.32 12.61
C LEU A 280 0.67 -1.17 11.67
N SER A 281 1.20 -1.55 10.50
CA SER A 281 0.48 -2.38 9.53
C SER A 281 0.18 -3.77 10.09
N LEU A 282 1.19 -4.47 10.63
CA LEU A 282 1.05 -5.78 11.26
C LEU A 282 0.07 -5.77 12.45
N TYR A 283 0.15 -4.74 13.29
CA TYR A 283 -0.80 -4.57 14.39
C TYR A 283 -2.22 -4.31 13.85
N THR A 284 -2.38 -3.43 12.86
CA THR A 284 -3.68 -3.14 12.25
C THR A 284 -4.30 -4.39 11.62
N GLU A 285 -3.50 -5.20 10.92
CA GLU A 285 -3.93 -6.46 10.30
C GLU A 285 -4.41 -7.47 11.35
N ASP A 286 -3.68 -7.57 12.47
CA ASP A 286 -4.07 -8.46 13.56
C ASP A 286 -5.41 -8.04 14.19
N GLN A 287 -5.57 -6.75 14.47
CA GLN A 287 -6.80 -6.19 15.02
C GLN A 287 -7.99 -6.36 14.06
N ALA A 288 -7.73 -6.38 12.75
CA ALA A 288 -8.76 -6.51 11.74
C ALA A 288 -9.16 -7.96 11.40
N ARG A 289 -8.47 -8.99 11.94
CA ARG A 289 -8.71 -10.42 11.62
C ARG A 289 -10.15 -10.90 11.83
N ASN A 290 -10.88 -10.25 12.73
CA ASN A 290 -12.27 -10.61 13.07
C ASN A 290 -13.32 -9.81 12.27
N MET A 291 -12.91 -8.89 11.39
CA MET A 291 -13.80 -8.11 10.55
C MET A 291 -14.09 -8.81 9.22
N ALA A 292 -15.13 -8.34 8.50
CA ALA A 292 -15.45 -8.86 7.18
C ALA A 292 -14.24 -8.78 6.24
N LYS A 293 -13.72 -9.95 5.85
CA LYS A 293 -12.40 -10.15 5.25
C LYS A 293 -12.15 -9.30 4.00
N GLU A 294 -13.11 -9.20 3.08
CA GLU A 294 -12.81 -8.71 1.73
C GLU A 294 -12.46 -7.21 1.64
N GLN A 295 -13.18 -6.33 2.37
CA GLN A 295 -12.91 -4.89 2.34
C GLN A 295 -11.62 -4.55 3.08
N VAL A 296 -11.37 -5.20 4.21
CA VAL A 296 -10.14 -5.03 5.01
C VAL A 296 -8.92 -5.55 4.24
N GLU A 297 -9.02 -6.72 3.59
CA GLU A 297 -7.95 -7.26 2.74
C GLU A 297 -7.60 -6.31 1.61
N SER A 298 -8.58 -5.74 0.92
CA SER A 298 -8.35 -4.78 -0.17
C SER A 298 -7.63 -3.52 0.33
N LEU A 299 -8.03 -3.01 1.51
CA LEU A 299 -7.37 -1.89 2.18
C LEU A 299 -5.93 -2.21 2.58
N MET A 300 -5.68 -3.40 3.15
CA MET A 300 -4.34 -3.83 3.54
C MET A 300 -3.42 -4.03 2.34
N VAL A 301 -3.90 -4.66 1.28
CA VAL A 301 -3.15 -4.78 0.02
C VAL A 301 -2.82 -3.40 -0.53
N SER A 302 -3.75 -2.45 -0.45
CA SER A 302 -3.54 -1.09 -0.91
C SER A 302 -2.49 -0.33 -0.09
N ILE A 303 -2.40 -0.56 1.22
CA ILE A 303 -1.30 -0.05 2.07
C ILE A 303 0.04 -0.62 1.59
N HIS A 304 0.15 -1.94 1.42
CA HIS A 304 1.41 -2.58 0.98
C HIS A 304 1.86 -2.05 -0.38
N VAL A 305 0.91 -1.88 -1.29
CA VAL A 305 1.11 -1.22 -2.58
C VAL A 305 1.61 0.21 -2.39
N LEU A 306 0.97 1.02 -1.56
CA LEU A 306 1.37 2.42 -1.37
C LEU A 306 2.77 2.54 -0.77
N ILE A 307 3.10 1.73 0.24
CA ILE A 307 4.45 1.74 0.81
C ILE A 307 5.46 1.31 -0.26
N ALA A 308 5.13 0.36 -1.14
CA ALA A 308 5.99 0.02 -2.28
C ALA A 308 6.15 1.20 -3.25
N ILE A 309 5.06 1.90 -3.57
CA ILE A 309 4.99 3.08 -4.45
C ILE A 309 5.88 4.22 -3.92
N GLU A 310 5.69 4.65 -2.67
CA GLU A 310 6.45 5.77 -2.08
C GLU A 310 7.95 5.49 -2.09
N ARG A 311 8.33 4.22 -1.89
CA ARG A 311 9.74 3.82 -1.82
C ARG A 311 10.36 3.62 -3.21
N ALA A 312 9.57 3.21 -4.21
CA ALA A 312 10.00 3.20 -5.62
C ALA A 312 10.22 4.62 -6.16
N ALA A 313 9.29 5.55 -5.88
CA ALA A 313 9.41 6.95 -6.30
C ALA A 313 10.68 7.63 -5.76
N ALA A 314 11.00 7.40 -4.48
CA ALA A 314 12.23 7.93 -3.87
C ALA A 314 13.52 7.42 -4.54
N ALA A 315 13.54 6.17 -5.00
CA ALA A 315 14.68 5.61 -5.72
C ALA A 315 14.85 6.24 -7.11
N SER A 316 13.75 6.47 -7.84
CA SER A 316 13.77 7.13 -9.15
C SER A 316 14.24 8.59 -9.06
N ALA A 317 13.81 9.34 -8.04
CA ALA A 317 14.27 10.71 -7.81
C ALA A 317 15.78 10.79 -7.51
N ALA A 318 16.30 9.84 -6.71
CA ALA A 318 17.73 9.77 -6.41
C ALA A 318 18.57 9.43 -7.66
N ALA A 319 18.07 8.54 -8.53
CA ALA A 319 18.72 8.21 -9.80
C ALA A 319 18.73 9.39 -10.78
N ALA A 320 17.63 10.13 -10.89
CA ALA A 320 17.54 11.33 -11.72
C ALA A 320 18.46 12.46 -11.22
N ALA A 321 18.53 12.67 -9.89
CA ALA A 321 19.45 13.64 -9.30
C ALA A 321 20.92 13.27 -9.55
N SER A 322 21.26 11.97 -9.45
CA SER A 322 22.61 11.46 -9.72
C SER A 322 23.01 11.57 -11.20
N ALA A 323 22.05 11.39 -12.11
CA ALA A 323 22.27 11.58 -13.55
C ALA A 323 22.43 13.06 -13.92
N ALA A 324 21.66 13.95 -13.28
CA ALA A 324 21.76 15.39 -13.48
C ALA A 324 23.08 15.97 -12.95
N THR A 325 23.55 15.50 -11.79
CA THR A 325 24.87 15.91 -11.27
C THR A 325 26.00 15.39 -12.15
N ALA A 326 25.94 14.14 -12.62
CA ALA A 326 26.90 13.59 -13.57
C ALA A 326 26.95 14.38 -14.89
N ALA A 327 25.79 14.82 -15.40
CA ALA A 327 25.70 15.66 -16.59
C ALA A 327 26.27 17.07 -16.38
N SER A 328 26.11 17.65 -15.18
CA SER A 328 26.67 18.97 -14.83
C SER A 328 28.18 18.96 -14.57
N SER A 329 28.76 17.81 -14.18
CA SER A 329 30.20 17.64 -14.01
C SER A 329 30.95 17.28 -15.30
N GLY A 330 30.22 17.05 -16.40
CA GLY A 330 30.76 16.72 -17.72
C GLY A 330 30.66 17.85 -18.75
N SER A 331 30.25 19.05 -18.33
CA SER A 331 30.09 20.25 -19.17
C SER A 331 31.07 21.35 -18.80
#